data_AF-A0A6N8H8Y1-F1
#
_entry.id   AF-A0A6N8H8Y1-F1
#
_cell.length_a   1.000
_cell.length_b   1.000
_cell.length_c   1.000
_cell.angle_alpha   90.00
_cell.angle_beta   90.00
_cell.angle_gamma   90.00
#
_symmetry.space_group_name_H-M   'P 1'
#
loop_
_entity.id
_entity.type
_entity.pdbx_description
1 polymer ?
#
loop_
_entity_poly.entity_id
_entity_poly.type
_entity_poly.pdbx_seq_one_letter_code
_entity_poly.pdbx_strand_id
1 'polypeptide(L)'
;MRKIVTTTLILFLVAFSLFFVWVAITPADFAMSVIPGWHTTVLPPHFFLSFFITPWLLFTALIYLWAFIKKWSLNKLLVIIHVLLSIPLLIVFLYKTNIYLNFYTENTGMVFKAFFLSTVAFVIAQIFFMLQLITTYKKLKTRH
;
A
#
# COMPACT_ATOMS: atom_id res chain seq x y z
N MET A 1 17.78 28.97 0.63
CA MET A 1 16.99 27.87 0.02
C MET A 1 17.74 26.54 -0.04
N ARG A 2 18.93 26.43 -0.65
CA ARG A 2 19.66 25.15 -0.80
C ARG A 2 19.88 24.38 0.51
N LYS A 3 20.35 25.04 1.59
CA LYS A 3 20.55 24.40 2.92
C LYS A 3 19.26 23.85 3.52
N ILE A 4 18.14 24.57 3.40
CA ILE A 4 16.83 24.12 3.92
C ILE A 4 16.43 22.84 3.20
N VAL A 5 16.51 22.81 1.86
CA VAL A 5 16.19 21.62 1.06
C VAL A 5 17.07 20.43 1.46
N THR A 6 18.38 20.62 1.65
CA THR A 6 19.26 19.53 2.07
C THR A 6 18.92 19.01 3.47
N THR A 7 18.66 19.90 4.42
CA THR A 7 18.28 19.51 5.79
C THR A 7 16.94 18.77 5.80
N THR A 8 15.94 19.22 5.03
CA THR A 8 14.65 18.53 4.92
C THR A 8 14.80 17.15 4.29
N LEU A 9 15.67 17.01 3.28
CA LEU A 9 15.92 15.73 2.62
C LEU A 9 16.63 14.73 3.55
N ILE A 10 17.59 15.20 4.35
CA ILE A 10 18.29 14.39 5.35
C ILE A 10 17.32 13.96 6.44
N LEU A 11 16.50 14.87 6.98
CA LEU A 11 15.49 14.54 7.99
C LEU A 11 14.45 13.56 7.46
N PHE A 12 14.03 13.72 6.20
CA PHE A 12 13.14 12.77 5.53
C PHE A 12 13.78 11.38 5.44
N LEU A 13 15.04 11.28 4.98
CA LEU A 13 15.74 9.99 4.88
C LEU A 13 15.94 9.31 6.23
N VAL A 14 16.26 10.09 7.28
CA VAL A 14 16.39 9.57 8.66
C VAL A 14 15.04 9.09 9.18
N ALA A 15 13.99 9.89 9.06
CA ALA A 15 12.65 9.50 9.49
C ALA A 15 12.13 8.27 8.72
N PHE A 16 12.35 8.22 7.41
CA PHE A 16 12.01 7.10 6.56
C PHE A 16 12.76 5.82 6.96
N SER A 17 14.06 5.92 7.25
CA SER A 17 14.87 4.76 7.67
C SER A 17 14.47 4.25 9.06
N LEU A 18 14.30 5.16 10.03
CA LEU A 18 13.83 4.83 11.38
C LEU A 18 12.43 4.19 11.36
N PHE A 19 11.60 4.63 10.42
CA PHE A 19 10.29 4.06 10.21
C PHE A 19 10.34 2.61 9.70
N PHE A 20 11.23 2.27 8.75
CA PHE A 20 11.42 0.86 8.35
C PHE A 20 11.99 -0.01 9.47
N VAL A 21 12.88 0.54 10.30
CA VAL A 21 13.38 -0.14 11.51
C VAL A 21 12.23 -0.41 12.48
N TRP A 22 11.38 0.58 12.73
CA TRP A 22 10.19 0.41 13.57
C TRP A 22 9.23 -0.65 13.00
N VAL A 23 8.97 -0.63 11.69
CA VAL A 23 8.14 -1.63 11.00
C VAL A 23 8.72 -3.05 11.07
N ALA A 24 10.05 -3.18 11.07
CA ALA A 24 10.70 -4.49 11.20
C ALA A 24 10.61 -5.06 12.63
N ILE A 25 10.61 -4.19 13.65
CA ILE A 25 10.65 -4.60 15.06
C ILE A 25 9.24 -4.74 15.66
N THR A 26 8.29 -3.89 15.27
CA THR A 26 6.94 -3.85 15.85
C THR A 26 6.23 -5.21 15.79
N PRO A 27 6.24 -5.98 14.67
CA PRO A 27 5.60 -7.29 14.63
C PRO A 27 6.23 -8.31 15.60
N ALA A 28 7.52 -8.17 15.94
CA ALA A 28 8.20 -9.03 16.89
C ALA A 28 7.71 -8.80 18.32
N ASP A 29 7.40 -7.55 18.70
CA ASP A 29 6.84 -7.22 20.01
C ASP A 29 5.43 -7.81 20.20
N PHE A 30 4.62 -7.80 19.13
CA PHE A 30 3.31 -8.47 19.15
C PHE A 30 3.45 -9.99 19.22
N ALA A 31 4.40 -10.59 18.49
CA ALA A 31 4.64 -12.03 18.50
C ALA A 31 5.19 -12.56 19.84
N MET A 32 5.97 -11.75 20.57
CA MET A 32 6.52 -12.09 21.89
C MET A 32 5.59 -11.70 23.07
N SER A 33 4.45 -11.06 22.81
CA SER A 33 3.53 -10.59 23.84
C SER A 33 2.76 -11.72 24.51
N VAL A 34 2.84 -11.78 25.83
CA VAL A 34 2.20 -12.79 26.72
C VAL A 34 0.66 -12.74 26.72
N ILE A 35 0.06 -11.80 25.98
CA ILE A 35 -1.39 -11.62 25.91
C ILE A 35 -2.00 -12.73 25.04
N PRO A 36 -2.96 -13.53 25.56
CA PRO A 36 -3.61 -14.58 24.79
C PRO A 36 -4.20 -14.04 23.48
N GLY A 37 -3.82 -14.63 22.35
CA GLY A 37 -4.22 -14.20 21.01
C GLY A 37 -3.19 -13.35 20.25
N TRP A 38 -2.18 -12.79 20.93
CA TRP A 38 -1.12 -11.99 20.29
C TRP A 38 0.03 -12.83 19.73
N HIS A 39 0.25 -14.05 20.25
CA HIS A 39 1.21 -15.03 19.72
C HIS A 39 0.80 -15.68 18.37
N THR A 40 -0.26 -15.21 17.71
CA THR A 40 -0.67 -15.78 16.43
C THR A 40 0.26 -15.30 15.32
N THR A 41 1.00 -16.23 14.71
CA THR A 41 2.09 -16.04 13.73
C THR A 41 1.68 -15.32 12.42
N VAL A 42 0.43 -14.89 12.31
CA VAL A 42 -0.19 -14.26 11.13
C VAL A 42 -0.09 -12.72 11.18
N LEU A 43 0.36 -12.17 12.31
CA LEU A 43 0.38 -10.72 12.53
C LEU A 43 1.31 -9.91 11.58
N PRO A 44 2.49 -10.36 11.10
CA PRO A 44 3.38 -9.45 10.37
C PRO A 44 2.83 -8.96 9.02
N PRO A 45 2.31 -9.82 8.12
CA PRO A 45 1.75 -9.37 6.85
C PRO A 45 0.44 -8.60 7.04
N HIS A 46 -0.45 -9.05 7.93
CA HIS A 46 -1.72 -8.37 8.16
C HIS A 46 -1.52 -6.96 8.74
N PHE A 47 -0.59 -6.79 9.68
CA PHE A 47 -0.27 -5.48 10.26
C PHE A 47 0.32 -4.53 9.21
N PHE A 48 1.22 -5.03 8.36
CA PHE A 48 1.79 -4.28 7.25
C PHE A 48 0.72 -3.84 6.23
N LEU A 49 -0.14 -4.75 5.78
CA LEU A 49 -1.20 -4.42 4.82
C LEU A 49 -2.20 -3.41 5.41
N SER A 50 -2.59 -3.58 6.68
CA SER A 50 -3.51 -2.65 7.37
C SER A 50 -2.94 -1.24 7.48
N PHE A 51 -1.68 -1.12 7.90
CA PHE A 51 -1.05 0.15 8.25
C PHE A 51 -0.54 0.91 7.01
N PHE A 52 -0.21 0.22 5.92
CA PHE A 52 0.35 0.85 4.72
C PHE A 52 -0.63 0.97 3.57
N ILE A 53 -1.29 -0.13 3.22
CA ILE A 53 -2.14 -0.17 2.04
C ILE A 53 -3.40 0.65 2.30
N THR A 54 -3.98 0.56 3.50
CA THR A 54 -5.20 1.31 3.81
C THR A 54 -4.99 2.82 3.74
N PRO A 55 -3.98 3.43 4.42
CA PRO A 55 -3.73 4.86 4.28
C PRO A 55 -3.30 5.25 2.87
N TRP A 56 -2.53 4.41 2.17
CA TRP A 56 -2.13 4.69 0.79
C TRP A 56 -3.34 4.71 -0.17
N LEU A 57 -4.24 3.74 -0.06
CA LEU A 57 -5.47 3.71 -0.86
C LEU A 57 -6.36 4.92 -0.54
N LEU A 58 -6.51 5.29 0.73
CA LEU A 58 -7.20 6.52 1.12
C LEU A 58 -6.54 7.75 0.50
N PHE A 59 -5.22 7.84 0.50
CA PHE A 59 -4.48 8.93 -0.11
C PHE A 59 -4.71 9.02 -1.63
N THR A 60 -4.63 7.89 -2.36
CA THR A 60 -4.92 7.86 -3.81
C THR A 60 -6.37 8.27 -4.11
N ALA A 61 -7.33 7.83 -3.28
CA ALA A 61 -8.74 8.23 -3.39
C ALA A 61 -8.93 9.74 -3.16
N LEU A 62 -8.27 10.31 -2.15
CA LEU A 62 -8.29 11.75 -1.88
C LEU A 62 -7.70 12.56 -3.04
N ILE A 63 -6.63 12.06 -3.68
CA ILE A 63 -6.07 12.71 -4.87
C ILE A 63 -7.06 12.69 -6.03
N TYR A 64 -7.74 11.57 -6.29
CA TYR A 64 -8.76 11.52 -7.33
C TYR A 64 -9.95 12.42 -7.03
N LEU A 65 -10.40 12.47 -5.77
CA LEU A 65 -11.44 13.39 -5.33
C LEU A 65 -11.03 14.85 -5.56
N TRP A 66 -9.81 15.20 -5.17
CA TRP A 66 -9.27 16.55 -5.36
C TRP A 66 -9.15 16.91 -6.84
N ALA A 67 -8.67 15.98 -7.67
CA ALA A 67 -8.59 16.13 -9.12
C ALA A 67 -9.98 16.31 -9.75
N PHE A 68 -11.00 15.62 -9.24
CA PHE A 68 -12.40 15.80 -9.65
C PHE A 68 -12.92 17.20 -9.28
N ILE A 69 -12.71 17.66 -8.04
CA ILE A 69 -13.10 19.00 -7.58
C ILE A 69 -12.42 20.10 -8.43
N LYS A 70 -11.13 19.93 -8.73
CA LYS A 70 -10.36 20.85 -9.57
C LYS A 70 -10.61 20.68 -11.07
N LYS A 71 -11.53 19.79 -11.48
CA LYS A 71 -11.88 19.50 -12.88
C LYS A 71 -10.66 19.17 -13.75
N TRP A 72 -9.70 18.44 -13.18
CA TRP A 72 -8.53 17.99 -13.92
C TRP A 72 -8.92 17.01 -15.02
N SER A 73 -8.23 17.08 -16.16
CA SER A 73 -8.45 16.12 -17.24
C SER A 73 -7.81 14.77 -16.88
N LEU A 74 -8.59 13.90 -16.24
CA LEU A 74 -8.20 12.54 -15.91
C LEU A 74 -8.52 11.59 -17.07
N ASN A 75 -7.70 10.55 -17.30
CA ASN A 75 -8.04 9.49 -18.23
C ASN A 75 -8.85 8.42 -17.49
N LYS A 76 -10.13 8.31 -17.81
CA LYS A 76 -11.05 7.36 -17.17
C LYS A 76 -10.54 5.92 -17.21
N LEU A 77 -9.90 5.52 -18.31
CA LEU A 77 -9.37 4.16 -18.47
C LEU A 77 -8.25 3.86 -17.45
N LEU A 78 -7.30 4.81 -17.27
CA LEU A 78 -6.19 4.64 -16.33
C LEU A 78 -6.68 4.59 -14.88
N VAL A 79 -7.70 5.40 -14.55
CA VAL A 79 -8.34 5.36 -13.24
C VAL A 79 -9.02 4.01 -12.99
N ILE A 80 -9.78 3.50 -13.97
CA ILE A 80 -10.45 2.20 -13.86
C ILE A 80 -9.44 1.06 -13.67
N ILE A 81 -8.37 1.04 -14.47
CA ILE A 81 -7.29 0.04 -14.36
C ILE A 81 -6.63 0.09 -12.98
N HIS A 82 -6.31 1.30 -12.51
CA HIS A 82 -5.74 1.49 -11.17
C HIS A 82 -6.66 0.91 -10.08
N VAL A 83 -7.95 1.24 -10.10
CA VAL A 83 -8.89 0.77 -9.08
C VAL A 83 -9.03 -0.76 -9.13
N LEU A 84 -9.25 -1.31 -10.33
CA LEU A 84 -9.43 -2.76 -10.52
C LEU A 84 -8.22 -3.56 -10.06
N LEU A 85 -7.00 -3.09 -10.35
CA LEU A 85 -5.78 -3.79 -9.97
C LEU A 85 -5.39 -3.58 -8.50
N SER A 86 -5.97 -2.59 -7.81
CA SER A 86 -5.74 -2.36 -6.38
C SER A 86 -6.62 -3.24 -5.48
N ILE A 87 -7.78 -3.69 -5.98
CA ILE A 87 -8.77 -4.46 -5.22
C ILE A 87 -8.30 -5.87 -4.80
N PRO A 88 -7.61 -6.67 -5.64
CA PRO A 88 -7.23 -8.04 -5.28
C PRO A 88 -6.42 -8.16 -3.98
N LEU A 89 -5.55 -7.18 -3.71
CA LEU A 89 -4.75 -7.16 -2.48
C LEU A 89 -5.60 -6.84 -1.25
N LEU A 90 -6.62 -5.99 -1.42
CA LEU A 90 -7.64 -5.74 -0.41
C LEU A 90 -8.48 -6.99 -0.12
N ILE A 91 -8.86 -7.76 -1.15
CA ILE A 91 -9.63 -9.00 -0.99
C ILE A 91 -8.80 -10.02 -0.22
N VAL A 92 -7.54 -10.26 -0.61
CA VAL A 92 -6.65 -11.19 0.10
C VAL A 92 -6.43 -10.75 1.55
N PHE A 93 -6.39 -9.44 1.81
CA PHE A 93 -6.31 -8.89 3.16
C PHE A 93 -7.60 -9.10 3.98
N LEU A 94 -8.77 -8.81 3.40
CA LEU A 94 -10.07 -8.93 4.06
C LEU A 94 -10.50 -10.38 4.26
N TYR A 95 -9.96 -11.31 3.48
CA TYR A 95 -10.20 -12.75 3.62
C TYR A 95 -9.50 -13.28 4.88
N LYS A 96 -10.03 -12.89 6.04
CA LYS A 96 -9.57 -13.25 7.37
C LYS A 96 -9.86 -14.73 7.61
N THR A 97 -8.82 -15.55 7.51
CA THR A 97 -8.40 -16.59 8.49
C THR A 97 -9.47 -17.16 9.45
N ASN A 98 -10.54 -17.74 8.92
CA ASN A 98 -11.21 -18.90 9.53
C ASN A 98 -10.71 -20.22 8.93
N ILE A 99 -9.69 -20.14 8.07
CA ILE A 99 -8.87 -21.31 7.78
C ILE A 99 -8.05 -21.52 9.04
N TYR A 100 -8.51 -22.42 9.91
CA TYR A 100 -7.62 -23.11 10.82
C TYR A 100 -6.44 -23.54 9.96
N LEU A 101 -5.30 -22.87 10.11
CA LEU A 101 -4.04 -23.27 9.50
C LEU A 101 -3.60 -24.54 10.23
N ASN A 102 -4.40 -25.61 10.14
CA ASN A 102 -3.83 -26.93 10.10
C ASN A 102 -2.89 -26.86 8.90
N PHE A 103 -1.59 -26.92 9.17
CA PHE A 103 -0.49 -26.82 8.23
C PHE A 103 -0.47 -27.99 7.23
N TYR A 104 -1.61 -28.33 6.64
CA TYR A 104 -1.68 -29.10 5.41
C TYR A 104 -1.06 -28.22 4.32
N THR A 105 0.07 -28.69 3.82
CA THR A 105 1.03 -28.00 2.96
C THR A 105 0.45 -27.46 1.64
N GLU A 106 -0.71 -27.96 1.21
CA GLU A 106 -1.35 -27.56 -0.05
C GLU A 106 -2.09 -26.22 0.05
N ASN A 107 -2.76 -25.94 1.18
CA ASN A 107 -3.56 -24.72 1.34
C ASN A 107 -2.68 -23.48 1.57
N THR A 108 -1.55 -23.64 2.24
CA THR A 108 -0.60 -22.54 2.47
C THR A 108 0.02 -22.06 1.15
N GLY A 109 0.37 -22.97 0.25
CA GLY A 109 0.92 -22.65 -1.07
C GLY A 109 -0.03 -21.82 -1.95
N MET A 110 -1.33 -22.13 -1.93
CA MET A 110 -2.33 -21.35 -2.69
C MET A 110 -2.50 -19.93 -2.13
N VAL A 111 -2.54 -19.78 -0.80
CA VAL A 111 -2.64 -18.47 -0.15
C VAL A 111 -1.43 -17.60 -0.47
N PHE A 112 -0.21 -18.17 -0.41
CA PHE A 112 1.01 -17.45 -0.80
C PHE A 112 0.99 -17.02 -2.27
N LYS A 113 0.56 -17.89 -3.19
CA LYS A 113 0.42 -17.55 -4.61
C LYS A 113 -0.60 -16.43 -4.84
N ALA A 114 -1.76 -16.50 -4.19
CA ALA A 114 -2.79 -15.47 -4.28
C ALA A 114 -2.29 -14.13 -3.73
N PHE A 115 -1.62 -14.13 -2.57
CA PHE A 115 -0.99 -12.95 -2.01
C PHE A 115 0.06 -12.34 -2.95
N PHE A 116 0.96 -13.16 -3.49
CA PHE A 116 1.99 -12.71 -4.42
C PHE A 116 1.38 -12.09 -5.69
N LEU A 117 0.40 -12.76 -6.30
CA LEU A 117 -0.26 -12.27 -7.51
C LEU A 117 -1.01 -10.95 -7.25
N SER A 118 -1.72 -10.86 -6.13
CA SER A 118 -2.39 -9.63 -5.70
C SER A 118 -1.41 -8.49 -5.42
N THR A 119 -0.24 -8.79 -4.89
CA THR A 119 0.82 -7.80 -4.66
C THR A 119 1.37 -7.29 -5.98
N VAL A 120 1.63 -8.17 -6.95
CA VAL A 120 2.06 -7.79 -8.31
C VAL A 120 1.01 -6.91 -8.98
N ALA A 121 -0.27 -7.30 -8.93
CA ALA A 121 -1.37 -6.51 -9.47
C ALA A 121 -1.41 -5.11 -8.84
N PHE A 122 -1.28 -5.02 -7.52
CA PHE A 122 -1.26 -3.76 -6.80
C PHE A 122 -0.10 -2.85 -7.23
N VAL A 123 1.12 -3.39 -7.40
CA VAL A 123 2.27 -2.63 -7.89
C VAL A 123 2.01 -2.08 -9.29
N ILE A 124 1.44 -2.89 -10.18
CA ILE A 124 1.04 -2.44 -11.53
C ILE A 124 -0.01 -1.32 -11.43
N ALA A 125 -0.97 -1.43 -10.50
CA ALA A 125 -1.96 -0.38 -10.25
C ALA A 125 -1.30 0.97 -9.87
N GLN A 126 -0.25 0.93 -9.05
CA GLN A 126 0.48 2.14 -8.64
C GLN A 126 1.28 2.75 -9.80
N ILE A 127 1.79 1.94 -10.73
CA ILE A 127 2.43 2.45 -11.95
C ILE A 127 1.40 3.22 -12.79
N PHE A 128 0.19 2.68 -12.96
CA PHE A 128 -0.89 3.37 -13.68
C PHE A 128 -1.34 4.66 -12.99
N PHE A 129 -1.35 4.69 -11.65
CA PHE A 129 -1.58 5.92 -10.87
C PHE A 129 -0.56 7.00 -11.22
N MET A 130 0.73 6.64 -11.18
CA MET A 130 1.82 7.59 -11.45
C MET A 130 1.77 8.11 -12.89
N LEU A 131 1.48 7.23 -13.86
CA LEU A 131 1.26 7.62 -15.25
C LEU A 131 0.07 8.60 -15.39
N GLN A 132 -1.03 8.36 -14.67
CA GLN A 132 -2.17 9.26 -14.64
C GLN A 132 -1.79 10.64 -14.10
N LEU A 133 -1.02 10.72 -13.01
CA LEU A 133 -0.57 11.99 -12.45
C LEU A 133 0.38 12.75 -13.39
N ILE A 134 1.35 12.06 -14.00
CA ILE A 134 2.30 12.67 -14.94
C ILE A 134 1.57 13.22 -16.17
N THR A 135 0.65 12.44 -16.74
CA THR A 135 -0.11 12.87 -17.92
C THR A 135 -1.02 14.05 -17.61
N THR A 136 -1.67 14.06 -16.45
CA THR A 136 -2.47 15.20 -15.99
C THR A 136 -1.60 16.43 -15.73
N TYR A 137 -0.46 16.28 -15.07
CA TYR A 137 0.48 17.39 -14.82
C TYR A 137 0.97 18.03 -16.11
N LYS A 138 1.37 17.22 -17.11
CA LYS A 138 1.78 17.74 -18.44
C LYS A 138 0.66 18.55 -19.09
N LYS A 139 -0.58 18.07 -19.06
CA LYS A 139 -1.75 18.78 -19.61
C LYS A 139 -2.09 20.08 -18.88
N LEU A 140 -1.90 20.12 -17.55
CA LEU A 140 -2.10 21.32 -16.76
C LEU A 140 -1.04 22.37 -17.06
N LYS A 141 0.23 21.95 -17.20
CA LYS A 141 1.34 22.86 -17.54
C LYS A 141 1.16 23.51 -18.92
N THR A 142 0.64 22.79 -19.91
CA THR A 142 0.40 23.36 -21.25
C THR A 142 -0.77 24.34 -21.33
N ARG A 143 -1.60 24.44 -20.28
CA ARG A 143 -2.74 25.37 -20.21
C ARG A 143 -2.38 26.72 -19.57
N HIS A 144 -1.19 26.81 -18.96
CA HIS A 144 -0.62 28.02 -18.40
C HIS A 144 0.49 28.53 -19.32
#